data_AF-A0A936WH09-F1
#
_entry.id   AF-A0A936WH09-F1
#
_cell.length_a   1.000
_cell.length_b   1.000
_cell.length_c   1.000
_cell.angle_alpha   90.00
_cell.angle_beta   90.00
_cell.angle_gamma   90.00
#
_symmetry.space_group_name_H-M   'P 1'
#
loop_
_entity.id
_entity.type
_entity.pdbx_description
1 polymer ?
#
loop_
_entity_poly.entity_id
_entity_poly.type
_entity_poly.pdbx_seq_one_letter_code
_entity_poly.pdbx_strand_id
1 'polypeptide(L)'
;MVTQIAAEMGLAGLLILLGTLAMWLIQCSRAQRTVYHWWGYALLGVLAIHSLLEYPLWYAYFLGVAALTLGMLDTTIYRLKLRSLGRLALATILLFGMLSLGQMLQHYRNLEMLMGLRQAVSKDGYFWREDLMAAHAQVPLRPYFDLFMSGKIKVGVDYLADKRILNERVMSFAPIGVVVYREALLLALSGEQAAAQLQMERAIWSYPNDFRVAHRELSVLAQKNPGKFAALLEFALQKYEERQHAVHAR
;
A
#
# COMPACT_ATOMS: atom_id res chain seq x y z
N MET A 1 5.37 -9.42 -11.70
CA MET A 1 4.32 -10.47 -11.71
C MET A 1 4.88 -11.88 -11.58
N VAL A 2 5.76 -12.34 -12.47
CA VAL A 2 6.34 -13.72 -12.42
C VAL A 2 7.07 -14.01 -11.10
N THR A 3 7.89 -13.07 -10.62
CA THR A 3 8.65 -13.20 -9.36
C THR A 3 7.76 -13.23 -8.12
N GLN A 4 6.58 -12.61 -8.18
CA GLN A 4 5.67 -12.46 -7.05
C GLN A 4 4.68 -13.63 -6.97
N ILE A 5 4.19 -14.13 -8.11
CA ILE A 5 3.43 -15.40 -8.15
C ILE A 5 4.32 -16.58 -7.74
N ALA A 6 5.59 -16.58 -8.14
CA ALA A 6 6.56 -17.58 -7.66
C ALA A 6 6.80 -17.46 -6.13
N ALA A 7 6.75 -16.25 -5.57
CA ALA A 7 6.91 -16.03 -4.14
C ALA A 7 5.65 -16.39 -3.32
N GLU A 8 4.45 -16.13 -3.84
CA GLU A 8 3.17 -16.31 -3.11
C GLU A 8 2.50 -17.66 -3.37
N MET A 9 2.62 -18.23 -4.57
CA MET A 9 1.99 -19.50 -4.98
C MET A 9 2.99 -20.61 -5.34
N GLY A 10 4.28 -20.32 -5.23
CA GLY A 10 5.36 -21.25 -5.54
C GLY A 10 5.43 -21.66 -7.01
N LEU A 11 6.25 -22.68 -7.28
CA LEU A 11 6.44 -23.23 -8.62
C LEU A 11 5.14 -23.79 -9.22
N ALA A 12 4.22 -24.28 -8.38
CA ALA A 12 2.94 -24.83 -8.81
C ALA A 12 2.02 -23.76 -9.43
N GLY A 13 1.90 -22.58 -8.82
CA GLY A 13 1.12 -21.48 -9.38
C GLY A 13 1.69 -20.97 -10.70
N LEU A 14 3.03 -20.94 -10.80
CA LEU A 14 3.72 -20.57 -12.03
C LEU A 14 3.42 -21.55 -13.18
N LEU A 15 3.49 -22.86 -12.91
CA LEU A 15 3.24 -23.89 -13.92
C LEU A 15 1.78 -23.90 -14.41
N ILE A 16 0.81 -23.67 -13.53
CA ILE A 16 -0.61 -23.55 -13.91
C ILE A 16 -0.81 -22.34 -14.80
N LEU A 17 -0.27 -21.17 -14.42
CA LEU A 17 -0.38 -19.94 -15.20
C LEU A 17 0.28 -20.08 -16.59
N LEU A 18 1.52 -20.55 -16.64
CA LEU A 18 2.22 -20.75 -17.92
C LEU A 18 1.58 -21.83 -18.77
N GLY A 19 1.11 -22.92 -18.16
CA GLY A 19 0.42 -24.02 -18.85
C GLY A 19 -0.90 -23.56 -19.48
N THR A 20 -1.73 -22.84 -18.72
CA THR A 20 -3.00 -22.28 -19.22
C THR A 20 -2.78 -21.23 -20.30
N LEU A 21 -1.80 -20.34 -20.14
CA LEU A 21 -1.43 -19.36 -21.15
C LEU A 21 -0.91 -20.02 -22.43
N ALA A 22 -0.05 -21.03 -22.31
CA ALA A 22 0.49 -21.77 -23.46
C ALA A 22 -0.62 -22.51 -24.19
N MET A 23 -1.54 -23.18 -23.48
CA MET A 23 -2.71 -23.82 -24.08
C MET A 23 -3.58 -22.79 -24.82
N TRP A 24 -3.81 -21.62 -24.24
CA TRP A 24 -4.57 -20.55 -24.87
C TRP A 24 -3.89 -20.00 -26.14
N LEU A 25 -2.56 -19.80 -26.11
CA LEU A 25 -1.78 -19.37 -27.29
C LEU A 25 -1.78 -20.41 -28.41
N ILE A 26 -1.66 -21.70 -28.08
CA ILE A 26 -1.76 -22.81 -29.03
C ILE A 26 -3.18 -22.89 -29.63
N GLN A 27 -4.21 -22.60 -28.84
CA GLN A 27 -5.59 -22.56 -29.33
C GLN A 27 -5.82 -21.35 -30.25
N CYS A 28 -5.29 -20.18 -29.89
CA CYS A 28 -5.35 -18.96 -30.71
C CYS A 28 -4.60 -19.09 -32.04
N SER A 29 -3.51 -19.86 -32.09
CA SER A 29 -2.78 -20.12 -33.33
C SER A 29 -3.53 -21.04 -34.29
N ARG A 30 -4.47 -21.84 -33.78
CA ARG A 30 -5.29 -22.79 -34.54
C ARG A 30 -6.65 -22.23 -34.99
N ALA A 31 -7.06 -21.07 -34.48
CA ALA A 31 -8.34 -20.44 -34.82
C ALA A 31 -8.30 -19.65 -36.14
N GLN A 32 -9.39 -19.62 -36.90
CA GLN A 32 -9.52 -18.77 -38.08
C GLN A 32 -9.56 -17.30 -37.65
N ARG A 33 -8.56 -16.51 -38.09
CA ARG A 33 -8.37 -15.13 -37.64
C ARG A 33 -9.19 -14.17 -38.49
N THR A 34 -10.18 -13.54 -37.87
CA THR A 34 -10.92 -12.40 -38.44
C THR A 34 -10.35 -11.08 -37.91
N VAL A 35 -10.76 -9.94 -38.49
CA VAL A 35 -10.38 -8.59 -38.02
C VAL A 35 -10.68 -8.38 -36.53
N TYR A 36 -11.77 -8.96 -36.03
CA TYR A 36 -12.16 -8.87 -34.61
C TYR A 36 -11.15 -9.56 -33.66
N HIS A 37 -10.49 -10.63 -34.12
CA HIS A 37 -9.46 -11.30 -33.32
C HIS A 37 -8.21 -10.44 -33.18
N TRP A 38 -7.80 -9.77 -34.26
CA TRP A 38 -6.68 -8.84 -34.24
C TRP A 38 -6.92 -7.66 -33.32
N TRP A 39 -8.15 -7.11 -33.32
CA TRP A 39 -8.53 -6.07 -32.36
C TRP A 39 -8.43 -6.54 -30.91
N GLY A 40 -8.95 -7.73 -30.60
CA GLY A 40 -8.89 -8.29 -29.25
C GLY A 40 -7.46 -8.62 -28.79
N TYR A 41 -6.60 -9.13 -29.69
CA TYR A 41 -5.18 -9.35 -29.38
C TYR A 41 -4.43 -8.04 -29.16
N ALA A 42 -4.74 -6.99 -29.94
CA ALA A 42 -4.16 -5.67 -29.73
C ALA A 42 -4.57 -5.11 -28.35
N LEU A 43 -5.85 -5.24 -27.98
CA LEU A 43 -6.35 -4.83 -26.67
C LEU A 43 -5.66 -5.59 -25.53
N LEU A 44 -5.56 -6.92 -25.63
CA LEU A 44 -4.83 -7.75 -24.65
C LEU A 44 -3.33 -7.41 -24.59
N GLY A 45 -2.72 -7.09 -25.73
CA GLY A 45 -1.33 -6.66 -25.82
C GLY A 45 -1.08 -5.34 -25.10
N VAL A 46 -1.95 -4.33 -25.30
CA VAL A 46 -1.88 -3.05 -24.60
C VAL A 46 -2.04 -3.24 -23.09
N LEU A 47 -3.00 -4.07 -22.67
CA LEU A 47 -3.20 -4.41 -21.25
C LEU A 47 -1.96 -5.10 -20.64
N ALA A 48 -1.35 -6.02 -21.37
CA ALA A 48 -0.15 -6.71 -20.92
C ALA A 48 1.05 -5.76 -20.80
N ILE A 49 1.25 -4.86 -21.76
CA ILE A 49 2.32 -3.85 -21.74
C ILE A 49 2.11 -2.90 -20.56
N HIS A 50 0.91 -2.34 -20.39
CA HIS A 50 0.61 -1.48 -19.24
C HIS A 50 0.79 -2.20 -17.91
N SER A 51 0.48 -3.49 -17.86
CA SER A 51 0.73 -4.29 -16.67
C SER A 51 2.20 -4.58 -16.38
N LEU A 52 3.07 -4.53 -17.38
CA LEU A 52 4.50 -4.73 -17.20
C LEU A 52 5.19 -3.44 -16.76
N LEU A 53 4.69 -2.28 -17.20
CA LEU A 53 5.34 -0.98 -17.01
C LEU A 53 4.85 -0.18 -15.81
N GLU A 54 3.53 -0.09 -15.59
CA GLU A 54 2.99 0.91 -14.66
C GLU A 54 2.15 0.28 -13.53
N TYR A 55 1.21 -0.59 -13.88
CA TYR A 55 0.20 -1.06 -12.94
C TYR A 55 -0.01 -2.57 -13.04
N PRO A 56 0.40 -3.37 -12.05
CA PRO A 56 0.30 -4.83 -12.11
C PRO A 56 -1.15 -5.32 -12.38
N LEU A 57 -1.32 -6.32 -13.25
CA LEU A 57 -2.61 -6.80 -13.84
C LEU A 57 -3.71 -7.23 -12.83
N TRP A 58 -3.39 -7.30 -11.53
CA TRP A 58 -4.32 -7.70 -10.45
C TRP A 58 -5.34 -6.62 -10.10
N TYR A 59 -5.15 -5.40 -10.60
CA TYR A 59 -6.20 -4.40 -10.50
C TYR A 59 -7.45 -4.85 -11.24
N ALA A 60 -8.58 -4.88 -10.53
CA ALA A 60 -9.85 -5.42 -11.03
C ALA A 60 -10.33 -4.78 -12.35
N TYR A 61 -10.00 -3.51 -12.60
CA TYR A 61 -10.35 -2.83 -13.84
C TYR A 61 -9.58 -3.35 -15.06
N PHE A 62 -8.32 -3.80 -14.90
CA PHE A 62 -7.59 -4.49 -15.96
C PHE A 62 -8.00 -5.96 -16.08
N LEU A 63 -8.16 -6.63 -14.94
CA LEU A 63 -8.52 -8.06 -14.92
C LEU A 63 -9.90 -8.30 -15.52
N GLY A 64 -10.88 -7.43 -15.23
CA GLY A 64 -12.23 -7.54 -15.77
C GLY A 64 -12.26 -7.37 -17.29
N VAL A 65 -11.58 -6.34 -17.81
CA VAL A 65 -11.47 -6.12 -19.27
C VAL A 65 -10.72 -7.28 -19.93
N ALA A 66 -9.63 -7.76 -19.34
CA ALA A 66 -8.89 -8.91 -19.85
C ALA A 66 -9.75 -10.18 -19.88
N ALA A 67 -10.47 -10.49 -18.80
CA ALA A 67 -11.34 -11.67 -18.72
C ALA A 67 -12.51 -11.61 -19.71
N LEU A 68 -13.15 -10.45 -19.86
CA LEU A 68 -14.21 -10.25 -20.85
C LEU A 68 -13.66 -10.40 -22.28
N THR A 69 -12.52 -9.79 -22.57
CA THR A 69 -11.89 -9.87 -23.90
C THR A 69 -11.47 -11.30 -24.23
N LEU A 70 -10.90 -12.03 -23.27
CA LEU A 70 -10.56 -13.45 -23.41
C LEU A 70 -11.80 -14.31 -23.65
N GLY A 71 -12.90 -14.06 -22.94
CA GLY A 71 -14.18 -14.75 -23.14
C GLY A 71 -14.84 -14.44 -24.48
N MET A 72 -14.71 -13.21 -24.98
CA MET A 72 -15.21 -12.80 -26.30
C MET A 72 -14.40 -13.40 -27.46
N LEU A 73 -13.10 -13.63 -27.26
CA LEU A 73 -12.20 -14.24 -28.25
C LEU A 73 -12.25 -15.77 -28.26
N ASP A 74 -12.92 -16.39 -27.28
CA ASP A 74 -13.14 -17.83 -27.26
C ASP A 74 -14.17 -18.21 -28.33
N THR A 75 -13.67 -18.65 -29.49
CA THR A 75 -14.48 -19.16 -30.61
C THR A 75 -14.86 -20.63 -30.44
N THR A 76 -14.32 -21.27 -29.40
CA THR A 76 -14.60 -22.66 -29.12
C THR A 76 -15.90 -22.74 -28.32
N ILE A 77 -16.94 -23.32 -28.91
CA ILE A 77 -18.07 -23.82 -28.13
C ILE A 77 -17.58 -25.07 -27.41
N TYR A 78 -16.74 -24.90 -26.38
CA TYR A 78 -16.57 -25.93 -25.37
C TYR A 78 -17.94 -26.06 -24.71
N ARG A 79 -18.76 -26.98 -25.20
CA ARG A 79 -19.81 -27.59 -24.38
C ARG A 79 -19.05 -28.30 -23.27
N LEU A 80 -18.74 -27.54 -22.23
CA LEU A 80 -18.34 -28.04 -20.93
C LEU A 80 -19.48 -28.95 -20.48
N LYS A 81 -19.39 -30.23 -20.84
CA LYS A 81 -20.09 -31.31 -20.15
C LYS A 81 -19.43 -31.40 -18.77
N LEU A 82 -19.66 -30.37 -17.97
CA LEU A 82 -19.40 -30.40 -16.56
C LEU A 82 -20.30 -31.50 -16.03
N ARG A 83 -19.72 -32.67 -15.74
CA ARG A 83 -20.32 -33.64 -14.83
C ARG A 83 -20.81 -32.89 -13.59
N SER A 84 -21.80 -33.41 -12.87
CA SER A 84 -22.37 -32.74 -11.68
C SER A 84 -21.30 -32.11 -10.78
N LEU A 85 -20.17 -32.81 -10.61
CA LEU A 85 -18.97 -32.35 -9.88
C LEU A 85 -18.39 -31.03 -10.38
N GLY A 86 -18.27 -30.83 -11.70
CA GLY A 86 -17.72 -29.60 -12.28
C GLY A 86 -18.67 -28.41 -12.14
N ARG A 87 -19.99 -28.64 -12.27
CA ARG A 87 -20.99 -27.60 -12.02
C ARG A 87 -20.98 -27.18 -10.55
N LEU A 88 -20.83 -28.16 -9.66
CA LEU A 88 -20.71 -27.92 -8.22
C LEU A 88 -19.44 -27.14 -7.89
N ALA A 89 -18.30 -27.50 -8.49
CA ALA A 89 -17.04 -26.77 -8.33
C ALA A 89 -17.12 -25.32 -8.86
N LEU A 90 -17.76 -25.08 -10.00
CA LEU A 90 -17.96 -23.72 -10.52
C LEU A 90 -18.89 -22.92 -9.59
N ALA A 91 -19.98 -23.53 -9.13
CA ALA A 91 -20.92 -22.89 -8.21
C ALA A 91 -20.25 -22.54 -6.88
N THR A 92 -19.39 -23.41 -6.34
CA THR A 92 -18.65 -23.11 -5.12
C THR A 92 -17.64 -22.00 -5.33
N ILE A 93 -16.89 -21.99 -6.44
CA ILE A 93 -15.95 -20.90 -6.77
C ILE A 93 -16.69 -19.56 -6.86
N LEU A 94 -17.83 -19.53 -7.56
CA LEU A 94 -18.64 -18.32 -7.68
C LEU A 94 -19.21 -17.87 -6.33
N LEU A 95 -19.66 -18.82 -5.49
CA LEU A 95 -20.15 -18.53 -4.14
C LEU A 95 -19.04 -17.95 -3.26
N PHE A 96 -17.85 -18.56 -3.25
CA PHE A 96 -16.69 -18.04 -2.52
C PHE A 96 -16.26 -16.67 -3.06
N GLY A 97 -16.29 -16.47 -4.37
CA GLY A 97 -16.04 -15.17 -5.00
C GLY A 97 -17.03 -14.10 -4.55
N MET A 98 -18.33 -14.44 -4.52
CA MET A 98 -19.38 -13.53 -4.06
C MET A 98 -19.29 -13.22 -2.57
N LEU A 99 -18.98 -14.22 -1.72
CA LEU A 99 -18.73 -14.04 -0.29
C LEU A 99 -17.50 -13.16 -0.03
N SER A 100 -16.42 -13.36 -0.81
CA SER A 100 -15.21 -12.54 -0.73
C SER A 100 -15.50 -11.08 -1.11
N LEU A 101 -16.24 -10.86 -2.20
CA LEU A 101 -16.70 -9.52 -2.61
C LEU A 101 -17.59 -8.87 -1.55
N GLY A 102 -18.51 -9.64 -0.96
CA GLY A 102 -19.39 -9.17 0.12
C GLY A 102 -18.60 -8.72 1.34
N GLN A 103 -17.63 -9.53 1.79
CA GLN A 103 -16.73 -9.18 2.88
C GLN A 103 -15.91 -7.92 2.56
N MET A 104 -15.30 -7.86 1.37
CA MET A 104 -14.52 -6.71 0.92
C MET A 104 -15.34 -5.41 0.95
N LEU A 105 -16.59 -5.47 0.45
CA LEU A 105 -17.49 -4.32 0.44
C LEU A 105 -17.90 -3.90 1.86
N GLN A 106 -18.16 -4.86 2.74
CA GLN A 106 -18.46 -4.57 4.15
C GLN A 106 -17.26 -3.92 4.84
N HIS A 107 -16.04 -4.42 4.63
CA HIS A 107 -14.82 -3.83 5.18
C HIS A 107 -14.56 -2.42 4.64
N TYR A 108 -14.79 -2.20 3.35
CA TYR A 108 -14.68 -0.88 2.74
C TYR A 108 -15.68 0.11 3.36
N ARG A 109 -16.96 -0.27 3.49
CA ARG A 109 -17.99 0.57 4.12
C ARG A 109 -17.70 0.85 5.59
N ASN A 110 -17.17 -0.12 6.33
CA ASN A 110 -16.74 0.09 7.71
C ASN A 110 -15.61 1.13 7.77
N LEU A 111 -14.63 1.04 6.87
CA LEU A 111 -13.54 2.00 6.78
C LEU A 111 -14.03 3.40 6.38
N GLU A 112 -14.95 3.49 5.42
CA GLU A 112 -15.59 4.75 5.01
C GLU A 112 -16.39 5.37 6.16
N MET A 113 -17.16 4.57 6.90
CA MET A 113 -17.88 5.01 8.09
C MET A 113 -16.93 5.54 9.17
N LEU A 114 -15.81 4.84 9.43
CA LEU A 114 -14.80 5.29 10.38
C LEU A 114 -14.14 6.60 9.93
N MET A 115 -13.92 6.78 8.63
CA MET A 115 -13.42 8.04 8.07
C MET A 115 -14.47 9.17 8.14
N GLY A 116 -15.75 8.87 7.90
CA GLY A 116 -16.87 9.80 7.94
C GLY A 116 -17.24 10.26 9.36
N LEU A 117 -17.33 9.33 10.32
CA LEU A 117 -17.51 9.61 11.75
C LEU A 117 -16.41 10.53 12.29
N ARG A 118 -15.20 10.46 11.72
CA ARG A 118 -14.05 11.27 12.11
C ARG A 118 -14.12 12.73 11.62
N GLN A 119 -14.80 13.03 10.50
CA GLN A 119 -15.01 14.43 10.10
C GLN A 119 -15.87 15.19 11.11
N ALA A 120 -16.86 14.50 11.70
CA ALA A 120 -17.74 15.07 12.72
C ALA A 120 -17.04 15.33 14.07
N VAL A 121 -15.97 14.61 14.38
CA VAL A 121 -15.23 14.69 15.66
C VAL A 121 -14.11 15.76 15.63
N SER A 122 -13.94 16.49 14.52
CA SER A 122 -12.77 17.37 14.31
C SER A 122 -12.79 18.72 15.04
N LYS A 123 -13.83 19.06 15.82
CA LYS A 123 -13.89 20.39 16.48
C LYS A 123 -13.20 20.47 17.85
N ASP A 124 -13.25 19.46 18.72
CA ASP A 124 -12.90 19.66 20.14
C ASP A 124 -11.87 18.67 20.74
N GLY A 125 -11.06 18.02 19.91
CA GLY A 125 -9.92 17.26 20.40
C GLY A 125 -10.22 15.82 20.83
N TYR A 126 -9.14 15.11 21.11
CA TYR A 126 -8.97 13.65 21.15
C TYR A 126 -10.02 12.89 21.97
N PHE A 127 -11.17 12.56 21.36
CA PHE A 127 -12.10 11.57 21.89
C PHE A 127 -11.90 10.22 21.18
N TRP A 128 -11.15 9.36 21.85
CA TRP A 128 -11.06 7.94 21.55
C TRP A 128 -12.37 7.27 21.98
N ARG A 129 -13.39 7.23 21.11
CA ARG A 129 -14.60 6.44 21.41
C ARG A 129 -14.24 4.95 21.45
N GLU A 130 -14.76 4.23 22.43
CA GLU A 130 -14.64 2.77 22.56
C GLU A 130 -15.11 2.04 21.29
N ASP A 131 -16.09 2.61 20.56
CA ASP A 131 -16.57 2.10 19.27
C ASP A 131 -15.47 2.06 18.17
N LEU A 132 -14.57 3.04 18.16
CA LEU A 132 -13.44 3.11 17.21
C LEU A 132 -12.35 2.08 17.58
N MET A 133 -12.20 1.77 18.87
CA MET A 133 -11.28 0.74 19.37
C MET A 133 -11.82 -0.67 19.13
N ALA A 134 -13.13 -0.88 19.28
CA ALA A 134 -13.77 -2.15 18.91
C ALA A 134 -13.65 -2.45 17.41
N ALA A 135 -13.72 -1.41 16.57
CA ALA A 135 -13.45 -1.53 15.13
C ALA A 135 -11.95 -1.75 14.82
N HIS A 136 -11.01 -1.31 15.67
CA HIS A 136 -9.56 -1.52 15.52
C HIS A 136 -9.15 -3.00 15.58
N ALA A 137 -9.93 -3.83 16.29
CA ALA A 137 -9.59 -5.22 16.58
C ALA A 137 -9.83 -6.21 15.41
N GLN A 138 -10.64 -5.85 14.40
CA GLN A 138 -11.11 -6.81 13.39
C GLN A 138 -10.76 -6.45 11.94
N VAL A 139 -9.91 -5.44 11.70
CA VAL A 139 -9.67 -4.94 10.34
C VAL A 139 -8.37 -5.55 9.76
N PRO A 140 -8.41 -6.40 8.72
CA PRO A 140 -7.20 -6.89 8.04
C PRO A 140 -6.37 -5.77 7.39
N LEU A 141 -6.93 -4.56 7.28
CA LEU A 141 -6.28 -3.33 6.82
C LEU A 141 -5.74 -2.45 7.96
N ARG A 142 -5.57 -2.99 9.17
CA ARG A 142 -5.06 -2.25 10.34
C ARG A 142 -3.80 -1.43 10.06
N PRO A 143 -2.77 -1.92 9.33
CA PRO A 143 -1.58 -1.13 9.07
C PRO A 143 -1.85 0.15 8.25
N TYR A 144 -2.82 0.11 7.33
CA TYR A 144 -3.26 1.30 6.57
C TYR A 144 -4.03 2.29 7.45
N PHE A 145 -4.85 1.77 8.37
CA PHE A 145 -5.54 2.61 9.35
C PHE A 145 -4.52 3.29 10.28
N ASP A 146 -3.57 2.53 10.84
CA ASP A 146 -2.51 3.06 11.71
C ASP A 146 -1.66 4.11 10.96
N LEU A 147 -1.32 3.89 9.68
CA LEU A 147 -0.64 4.86 8.84
C LEU A 147 -1.45 6.16 8.69
N PHE A 148 -2.73 6.06 8.36
CA PHE A 148 -3.62 7.22 8.23
C PHE A 148 -3.82 7.96 9.56
N MET A 149 -3.89 7.23 10.67
CA MET A 149 -3.97 7.81 12.01
C MET A 149 -2.68 8.52 12.40
N SER A 150 -1.52 7.97 12.02
CA SER A 150 -0.21 8.57 12.30
C SER A 150 -0.08 9.98 11.75
N GLY A 151 -0.71 10.27 10.60
CA GLY A 151 -0.72 11.60 9.98
C GLY A 151 -1.36 12.70 10.84
N LYS A 152 -2.06 12.36 11.93
CA LYS A 152 -2.64 13.32 12.89
C LYS A 152 -1.90 13.37 14.23
N ILE A 153 -0.82 12.60 14.40
CA ILE A 153 0.03 12.70 15.59
C ILE A 153 0.69 14.07 15.59
N LYS A 154 0.37 14.89 16.59
CA LYS A 154 1.12 16.10 16.89
C LYS A 154 2.30 15.74 17.78
N VAL A 155 3.49 16.20 17.39
CA VAL A 155 4.71 16.04 18.18
C VAL A 155 4.58 16.87 19.46
N GLY A 156 4.47 16.18 20.61
CA GLY A 156 4.19 16.77 21.93
C GLY A 156 4.38 15.73 23.04
N VAL A 157 4.50 16.18 24.29
CA VAL A 157 4.84 15.34 25.45
C VAL A 157 3.67 14.45 25.89
N ASP A 158 2.45 14.92 25.67
CA ASP A 158 1.19 14.23 25.89
C ASP A 158 1.15 12.88 25.15
N TYR A 159 0.86 11.80 25.88
CA TYR A 159 0.80 10.42 25.39
C TYR A 159 2.03 9.98 24.57
N LEU A 160 3.23 10.44 24.94
CA LEU A 160 4.46 10.19 24.17
C LEU A 160 4.75 8.69 23.95
N ALA A 161 4.56 7.86 24.97
CA ALA A 161 4.77 6.42 24.86
C ALA A 161 3.86 5.77 23.81
N ASP A 162 2.57 6.12 23.82
CA ASP A 162 1.58 5.60 22.86
C ASP A 162 1.88 6.10 21.45
N LYS A 163 2.27 7.38 21.31
CA LYS A 163 2.68 7.98 20.03
C LYS A 163 3.89 7.24 19.44
N ARG A 164 4.85 6.82 20.25
CA ARG A 164 6.02 6.04 19.80
C ARG A 164 5.67 4.63 19.37
N ILE A 165 4.91 3.89 20.17
CA ILE A 165 4.46 2.53 19.80
C ILE A 165 3.70 2.55 18.48
N LEU A 166 2.82 3.54 18.28
CA LEU A 166 2.10 3.72 17.03
C LEU A 166 3.05 4.07 15.88
N ASN A 167 3.98 5.02 16.08
CA ASN A 167 4.89 5.45 15.04
C ASN A 167 5.87 4.33 14.62
N GLU A 168 6.39 3.54 15.57
CA GLU A 168 7.25 2.37 15.30
C GLU A 168 6.51 1.30 14.49
N ARG A 169 5.25 1.01 14.83
CA ARG A 169 4.42 0.06 14.06
C ARG A 169 4.14 0.56 12.65
N VAL A 170 3.90 1.85 12.48
CA VAL A 170 3.67 2.43 11.16
C VAL A 170 4.97 2.44 10.36
N MET A 171 6.11 2.71 11.00
CA MET A 171 7.42 2.70 10.37
C MET A 171 7.82 1.31 9.89
N SER A 172 7.47 0.24 10.62
CA SER A 172 7.75 -1.14 10.18
C SER A 172 6.89 -1.58 8.99
N PHE A 173 5.71 -0.98 8.82
CA PHE A 173 4.83 -1.23 7.68
C PHE A 173 5.15 -0.34 6.46
N ALA A 174 5.31 0.97 6.68
CA ALA A 174 5.48 1.99 5.66
C ALA A 174 6.45 3.08 6.15
N PRO A 175 7.78 2.92 5.96
CA PRO A 175 8.79 3.83 6.47
C PRO A 175 8.91 5.12 5.63
N ILE A 176 7.82 5.80 5.35
CA ILE A 176 7.78 7.04 4.54
C ILE A 176 8.38 8.25 5.28
N GLY A 177 8.83 9.27 4.54
CA GLY A 177 9.54 10.44 5.08
C GLY A 177 8.90 11.06 6.32
N VAL A 178 7.60 11.39 6.27
CA VAL A 178 6.88 11.99 7.41
C VAL A 178 6.91 11.12 8.68
N VAL A 179 6.93 9.79 8.55
CA VAL A 179 6.94 8.86 9.69
C VAL A 179 8.34 8.76 10.29
N VAL A 180 9.37 8.65 9.45
CA VAL A 180 10.76 8.50 9.90
C VAL A 180 11.31 9.80 10.50
N TYR A 181 10.93 10.97 9.96
CA TYR A 181 11.27 12.26 10.57
C TYR A 181 10.54 12.46 11.90
N ARG A 182 9.25 12.09 11.97
CA ARG A 182 8.50 12.13 13.23
C ARG A 182 9.15 11.26 14.31
N GLU A 183 9.68 10.09 13.95
CA GLU A 183 10.40 9.24 14.91
C GLU A 183 11.60 9.96 15.53
N ALA A 184 12.42 10.64 14.73
CA ALA A 184 13.53 11.44 15.25
C ALA A 184 13.06 12.53 16.23
N LEU A 185 11.92 13.18 15.94
CA LEU A 185 11.34 14.18 16.83
C LEU A 185 10.78 13.57 18.13
N LEU A 186 10.14 12.40 18.07
CA LEU A 186 9.63 11.69 19.24
C LEU A 186 10.77 11.17 20.14
N LEU A 187 11.87 10.72 19.55
CA LEU A 187 13.10 10.33 20.27
C LEU A 187 13.74 11.54 20.99
N ALA A 188 13.78 12.69 20.34
CA ALA A 188 14.25 13.92 20.98
C ALA A 188 13.36 14.33 22.16
N LEU A 189 12.04 14.13 22.03
CA LEU A 189 11.09 14.36 23.12
C LEU A 189 11.26 13.38 24.28
N SER A 190 11.58 12.11 24.03
CA SER A 190 11.84 11.11 25.08
C SER A 190 13.17 11.33 25.80
N GLY A 191 14.01 12.25 25.31
CA GLY A 191 15.34 12.53 25.86
C GLY A 191 16.44 11.66 25.27
N GLU A 192 16.13 10.80 24.30
CA GLU A 192 17.08 9.93 23.62
C GLU A 192 17.78 10.66 22.47
N GLN A 193 18.55 11.70 22.80
CA GLN A 193 19.18 12.60 21.82
C GLN A 193 20.09 11.87 20.82
N ALA A 194 20.89 10.89 21.27
CA ALA A 194 21.76 10.12 20.39
C ALA A 194 20.97 9.31 19.35
N ALA A 195 19.87 8.68 19.77
CA ALA A 195 18.99 7.93 18.87
C ALA A 195 18.24 8.89 17.92
N ALA A 196 17.82 10.05 18.40
CA ALA A 196 17.17 11.08 17.60
C ALA A 196 18.08 11.60 16.47
N GLN A 197 19.35 11.89 16.78
CA GLN A 197 20.34 12.32 15.79
C GLN A 197 20.58 11.22 14.73
N LEU A 198 20.80 9.98 15.17
CA LEU A 198 21.00 8.86 14.24
C LEU A 198 19.80 8.65 13.31
N GLN A 199 18.58 8.72 13.87
CA GLN A 199 17.36 8.57 13.08
C GLN A 199 17.16 9.76 12.12
N MET A 200 17.49 10.98 12.55
CA MET A 200 17.43 12.18 11.71
C MET A 200 18.40 12.08 10.53
N GLU A 201 19.64 11.64 10.76
CA GLU A 201 20.62 11.43 9.70
C GLU A 201 20.11 10.40 8.68
N ARG A 202 19.62 9.24 9.13
CA ARG A 202 19.01 8.23 8.25
C ARG A 202 17.85 8.79 7.44
N ALA A 203 17.01 9.62 8.06
CA ALA A 203 15.88 10.25 7.39
C ALA A 203 16.35 11.25 6.31
N ILE A 204 17.36 12.06 6.58
CA ILE A 204 17.96 13.01 5.62
C ILE A 204 18.54 12.30 4.39
N TRP A 205 19.24 11.18 4.60
CA TRP A 205 19.83 10.42 3.51
C TRP A 205 18.77 9.71 2.65
N SER A 206 17.74 9.15 3.28
CA SER A 206 16.69 8.38 2.59
C SER A 206 15.57 9.24 1.99
N TYR A 207 15.19 10.35 2.64
CA TYR A 207 14.04 11.20 2.29
C TYR A 207 14.37 12.69 2.22
N PRO A 208 15.35 13.09 1.39
CA PRO A 208 15.84 14.47 1.35
C PRO A 208 14.80 15.51 0.91
N ASN A 209 13.85 15.12 0.05
CA ASN A 209 12.81 16.03 -0.43
C ASN A 209 11.84 16.45 0.70
N ASP A 210 11.68 15.59 1.71
CA ASP A 210 10.78 15.82 2.84
C ASP A 210 11.46 16.63 3.97
N PHE A 211 12.79 16.81 3.91
CA PHE A 211 13.55 17.56 4.91
C PHE A 211 13.01 18.98 5.10
N ARG A 212 12.57 19.66 4.03
CA ARG A 212 12.04 21.03 4.14
C ARG A 212 10.84 21.12 5.08
N VAL A 213 9.95 20.12 5.03
CA VAL A 213 8.76 20.05 5.88
C VAL A 213 9.17 19.71 7.31
N ALA A 214 10.04 18.72 7.49
CA ALA A 214 10.56 18.31 8.78
C ALA A 214 11.33 19.45 9.48
N HIS A 215 12.16 20.18 8.75
CA HIS A 215 12.91 21.34 9.25
C HIS A 215 11.97 22.42 9.78
N ARG A 216 10.90 22.76 9.05
CA ARG A 216 9.92 23.75 9.52
C ARG A 216 9.27 23.33 10.83
N GLU A 217 8.88 22.06 10.95
CA GLU A 217 8.28 21.54 12.19
C GLU A 217 9.30 21.54 13.34
N LEU A 218 10.53 21.09 13.08
CA LEU A 218 11.62 21.08 14.04
C LEU A 218 11.99 22.48 14.52
N SER A 219 12.03 23.49 13.65
CA SER A 219 12.27 24.89 14.03
C SER A 219 11.22 25.41 15.00
N VAL A 220 9.93 25.12 14.75
CA VAL A 220 8.84 25.52 15.65
C VAL A 220 8.95 24.80 17.00
N LEU A 221 9.33 23.52 17.00
CA LEU A 221 9.53 22.76 18.23
C LEU A 221 10.76 23.23 19.03
N ALA A 222 11.84 23.61 18.36
CA ALA A 222 13.03 24.19 18.97
C ALA A 222 12.76 25.54 19.62
N GLN A 223 11.91 26.37 19.02
CA GLN A 223 11.48 27.63 19.65
C GLN A 223 10.67 27.38 20.93
N LYS A 224 9.80 26.36 20.94
CA LYS A 224 8.96 26.03 22.10
C LYS A 224 9.71 25.31 23.22
N ASN A 225 10.64 24.42 22.86
CA ASN A 225 11.38 23.56 23.79
C ASN A 225 12.86 23.47 23.38
N PRO A 226 13.63 24.56 23.55
CA PRO A 226 15.01 24.63 23.05
C PRO A 226 15.91 23.54 23.64
N GLY A 227 15.73 23.20 24.93
CA GLY A 227 16.53 22.19 25.61
C GLY A 227 16.43 20.76 25.03
N LYS A 228 15.39 20.46 24.24
CA LYS A 228 15.21 19.14 23.61
C LYS A 228 15.49 19.11 22.10
N PHE A 229 15.40 20.25 21.43
CA PHE A 229 15.38 20.29 19.95
C PHE A 229 16.42 21.21 19.33
N ALA A 230 17.02 22.15 20.06
CA ALA A 230 18.01 23.07 19.49
C ALA A 230 19.24 22.32 18.93
N ALA A 231 19.81 21.43 19.73
CA ALA A 231 20.94 20.59 19.30
C ALA A 231 20.59 19.66 18.13
N LEU A 232 19.36 19.14 18.09
CA LEU A 232 18.90 18.32 16.97
C LEU A 232 18.72 19.14 15.69
N LEU A 233 18.24 20.39 15.80
CA LEU A 233 18.07 21.30 14.67
C LEU A 233 19.41 21.67 14.03
N GLU A 234 20.39 22.02 14.85
CA GLU A 234 21.75 22.31 14.39
C GLU A 234 22.38 21.09 13.69
N PHE A 235 22.29 19.92 14.33
CA PHE A 235 22.76 18.66 13.75
C PHE A 235 22.08 18.36 12.41
N ALA A 236 20.75 18.54 12.33
CA ALA A 236 19.98 18.26 11.12
C ALA A 236 20.37 19.18 9.95
N LEU A 237 20.63 20.46 10.22
CA LEU A 237 21.09 21.42 9.22
C LEU A 237 22.47 21.04 8.68
N GLN A 238 23.43 20.79 9.57
CA GLN A 238 24.78 20.39 9.19
C GLN A 238 24.76 19.11 8.33
N LYS A 239 24.00 18.09 8.75
CA LYS A 239 23.88 16.83 8.00
C LYS A 239 23.22 16.98 6.65
N TYR A 240 22.23 17.88 6.54
CA TYR A 240 21.62 18.16 5.25
C TYR A 240 22.59 18.87 4.30
N GLU A 241 23.37 19.83 4.78
CA GLU A 241 24.41 20.50 3.99
C GLU A 241 25.51 19.52 3.54
N GLU A 242 26.02 18.67 4.45
CA GLU A 242 26.98 17.61 4.14
C GLU A 242 26.48 16.72 2.99
N ARG A 243 25.20 16.33 3.03
CA ARG A 243 24.58 15.55 1.96
C ARG A 243 24.54 16.33 0.63
N GLN A 244 24.12 17.60 0.65
CA GLN A 244 24.05 18.42 -0.57
C GLN A 244 25.43 18.53 -1.23
N HIS A 245 26.47 18.79 -0.44
CA HIS A 245 27.84 18.81 -0.93
C HIS A 245 28.29 17.46 -1.51
N ALA A 246 27.98 16.35 -0.83
CA ALA A 246 28.34 15.01 -1.31
C ALA A 246 27.67 14.63 -2.64
N VAL A 247 26.43 15.10 -2.88
CA VAL A 247 25.71 14.86 -4.13
C VAL A 247 26.22 15.77 -5.26
N HIS A 248 26.54 17.03 -4.96
CA HIS A 248 27.04 17.99 -5.97
C HIS A 248 28.51 17.79 -6.34
N ALA A 249 29.29 17.06 -5.54
CA ALA A 249 30.68 16.73 -5.83
C ALA A 249 30.85 15.49 -6.75
N ARG A 250 29.74 14.88 -7.20
CA ARG A 250 29.71 13.79 -8.18
C ARG A 250 29.23 14.29 -9.54
#